data_AF-A0A950J5V2-F1
#
_entry.id   AF-A0A950J5V2-F1
#
_cell.length_a   1.000
_cell.length_b   1.000
_cell.length_c   1.000
_cell.angle_alpha   90.00
_cell.angle_beta   90.00
_cell.angle_gamma   90.00
#
_symmetry.space_group_name_H-M   'P 1'
#
loop_
_entity.id
_entity.type
_entity.pdbx_description
1 polymer ?
#
loop_
_entity_poly.entity_id
_entity_poly.type
_entity_poly.pdbx_seq_one_letter_code
_entity_poly.pdbx_strand_id
1 'polypeptide(L)'
;MKRLLRFLGFLFTVGTILFLVGVAAAAGLFWHFSKGLPEYSQLQDYEPPVMTRVHAADGSLLAEYARERRLFLPIQAIPKLVINSFIAAEDKNFYEHGGIDVTGIARAALVFVENFGSNKRPQGASTITQQVAKNFLLTTEVSLDRKVKEALLAMRIERTYSKQKILELYLNEIYLGMGAYGIAAASLLYFDKSVDQLTIAEAAYLAGLPKAPNNYHPFRARERAIERRNYVIDRLVEDRYISPQDGEKAKKEPLNVTPRPTGAHIFAAEYFAEEVRREIYDKYGETKLYEGGLSVRTTLDPKLQVMARKALDDGLVRFDESKGWRGPVTKIDLSGDWGVKLVEVRALSDIAPWRLAVVLDSGDQAARIGLQPPREPGGSVSKERQVGIIPLDGLKWAKPAAGSERFKAVTKVSQVLQPGDVVYVEPGGKDPNHFRLHQLPEVSGGLVAMDPQTGRVLALVGGFSYDQSQFNRATQALRQPGSSFKPFVYAAAIDNGYTPSSIVMDAPVEIDQGPGLP
;
A
#
# COMPACT_ATOMS: atom_id res chain seq x y z
N MET A 1 32.88 -60.09 -41.29
CA MET A 1 33.39 -58.70 -41.36
C MET A 1 32.64 -57.81 -42.35
N LYS A 2 32.52 -58.13 -43.66
CA LYS A 2 31.84 -57.25 -44.65
C LYS A 2 30.38 -56.87 -44.33
N ARG A 3 29.59 -57.77 -43.72
CA ARG A 3 28.19 -57.47 -43.32
C ARG A 3 28.10 -56.55 -42.10
N LEU A 4 29.04 -56.66 -41.16
CA LEU A 4 29.11 -55.82 -39.96
C LEU A 4 29.53 -54.37 -40.32
N LEU A 5 30.49 -54.22 -41.23
CA LEU A 5 30.91 -52.91 -41.77
C LEU A 5 29.78 -52.22 -42.54
N ARG A 6 28.96 -52.97 -43.28
CA ARG A 6 27.77 -52.43 -43.97
C ARG A 6 26.66 -52.01 -43.00
N PHE A 7 26.47 -52.76 -41.92
CA PHE A 7 25.50 -52.42 -40.87
C PHE A 7 25.92 -51.16 -40.08
N LEU A 8 27.20 -51.06 -39.71
CA LEU A 8 27.75 -49.86 -39.06
C LEU A 8 27.73 -48.64 -39.99
N GLY A 9 28.03 -48.83 -41.29
CA GLY A 9 27.91 -47.76 -42.30
C GLY A 9 26.46 -47.29 -42.48
N PHE A 10 25.49 -48.20 -42.45
CA PHE A 10 24.06 -47.86 -42.47
C PHE A 10 23.65 -47.06 -41.23
N LEU A 11 24.03 -47.51 -40.02
CA LEU A 11 23.75 -46.78 -38.77
C LEU A 11 24.40 -45.39 -38.75
N PHE A 12 25.63 -45.25 -39.24
CA PHE A 12 26.31 -43.96 -39.35
C PHE A 12 25.62 -43.04 -40.36
N THR A 13 25.19 -43.57 -41.49
CA THR A 13 24.47 -42.81 -42.53
C THR A 13 23.11 -42.34 -42.02
N VAL A 14 22.34 -43.23 -41.39
CA VAL A 14 21.07 -42.89 -40.75
C VAL A 14 21.28 -41.86 -39.63
N GLY A 15 22.30 -42.04 -38.79
CA GLY A 15 22.65 -41.08 -37.73
C GLY A 15 23.02 -39.70 -38.28
N THR A 16 23.78 -39.65 -39.38
CA THR A 16 24.19 -38.40 -40.03
C THR A 16 23.00 -37.70 -40.68
N ILE A 17 22.10 -38.44 -41.35
CA ILE A 17 20.87 -37.90 -41.92
C ILE A 17 19.97 -37.33 -40.82
N LEU A 18 19.76 -38.08 -39.73
CA LEU A 18 18.97 -37.60 -38.59
C LEU A 18 19.60 -36.36 -37.95
N PHE A 19 20.92 -36.30 -37.84
CA PHE A 19 21.64 -35.12 -37.36
C PHE A 19 21.43 -33.91 -38.27
N LEU A 20 21.60 -34.07 -39.59
CA LEU A 20 21.43 -32.97 -40.55
C LEU A 20 19.98 -32.48 -40.62
N VAL A 21 18.99 -33.38 -40.57
CA VAL A 21 17.57 -33.01 -40.46
C VAL A 21 17.30 -32.29 -39.14
N GLY A 22 17.89 -32.74 -38.04
CA GLY A 22 17.81 -32.06 -36.74
C GLY A 22 18.40 -30.65 -36.77
N VAL A 23 19.58 -30.47 -37.39
CA VAL A 23 20.22 -29.16 -37.56
C VAL A 23 19.40 -28.25 -38.47
N ALA A 24 18.87 -28.76 -39.59
CA ALA A 24 18.01 -27.98 -40.49
C ALA A 24 16.70 -27.57 -39.81
N ALA A 25 16.09 -28.45 -39.02
CA ALA A 25 14.90 -28.15 -38.22
C ALA A 25 15.21 -27.08 -37.15
N ALA A 26 16.33 -27.20 -36.43
CA ALA A 26 16.75 -26.22 -35.43
C ALA A 26 17.06 -24.85 -36.06
N ALA A 27 17.73 -24.82 -37.21
CA ALA A 27 18.00 -23.60 -37.97
C ALA A 27 16.71 -22.98 -38.51
N GLY A 28 15.77 -23.78 -39.01
CA GLY A 28 14.45 -23.33 -39.45
C GLY A 28 13.62 -22.73 -38.31
N LEU A 29 13.60 -23.36 -37.14
CA LEU A 29 12.96 -22.84 -35.93
C LEU A 29 13.62 -21.53 -35.47
N PHE A 30 14.95 -21.49 -35.44
CA PHE A 30 15.70 -20.26 -35.11
C PHE A 30 15.35 -19.13 -36.08
N TRP A 31 15.32 -19.38 -37.38
CA TRP A 31 14.96 -18.38 -38.39
C TRP A 31 13.50 -17.93 -38.28
N HIS A 32 12.58 -18.86 -38.02
CA HIS A 32 11.17 -18.54 -37.83
C HIS A 32 10.93 -17.66 -36.60
N PHE A 33 11.49 -18.02 -35.44
CA PHE A 33 11.29 -17.27 -34.20
C PHE A 33 12.17 -16.03 -34.07
N SER A 34 13.26 -15.93 -34.83
CA SER A 34 14.08 -14.72 -34.88
C SER A 34 13.42 -13.61 -35.70
N LYS A 35 12.51 -13.97 -36.62
CA LYS A 35 11.63 -13.00 -37.31
C LYS A 35 10.56 -12.51 -36.33
N GLY A 36 10.49 -11.20 -36.13
CA GLY A 36 9.51 -10.57 -35.24
C GLY A 36 9.89 -10.57 -33.76
N LEU A 37 11.18 -10.78 -33.42
CA LEU A 37 11.65 -10.49 -32.06
C LEU A 37 11.61 -8.96 -31.82
N PRO A 38 11.08 -8.51 -30.67
CA PRO A 38 11.12 -7.12 -30.25
C PRO A 38 12.55 -6.57 -30.22
N GLU A 39 12.68 -5.25 -30.41
CA GLU A 39 13.96 -4.57 -30.25
C GLU A 39 14.37 -4.52 -28.77
N TYR A 40 15.64 -4.79 -28.49
CA TYR A 40 16.22 -4.78 -27.14
C TYR A 40 16.98 -3.48 -26.82
N SER A 41 17.01 -2.52 -27.74
CA SER A 41 17.56 -1.17 -27.57
C SER A 41 16.88 -0.42 -26.43
N GLN A 42 15.58 -0.68 -26.21
CA GLN A 42 14.77 -0.11 -25.13
C GLN A 42 15.30 -0.42 -23.72
N LEU A 43 16.16 -1.44 -23.55
CA LEU A 43 16.78 -1.78 -22.26
C LEU A 43 17.95 -0.85 -21.90
N GLN A 44 18.52 -0.14 -22.88
CA GLN A 44 19.61 0.80 -22.66
C GLN A 44 19.12 2.07 -21.97
N ASP A 45 18.03 2.63 -22.47
CA ASP A 45 17.40 3.87 -22.00
C ASP A 45 16.19 3.59 -21.10
N TYR A 46 16.24 2.49 -20.36
CA TYR A 46 15.14 2.08 -19.51
C TYR A 46 14.92 3.06 -18.34
N GLU A 47 13.84 3.82 -18.42
CA GLU A 47 13.30 4.63 -17.33
C GLU A 47 12.02 3.96 -16.79
N PRO A 48 12.06 3.24 -15.65
CA PRO A 48 10.86 2.66 -15.05
C PRO A 48 9.81 3.74 -14.78
N PRO A 49 8.51 3.41 -14.83
CA PRO A 49 7.51 4.26 -14.23
C PRO A 49 7.81 4.39 -12.73
N VAL A 50 8.23 5.57 -12.27
CA VAL A 50 8.56 5.82 -10.86
C VAL A 50 7.37 6.50 -10.18
N MET A 51 7.16 6.14 -8.92
CA MET A 51 6.17 6.76 -8.05
C MET A 51 6.39 8.27 -7.88
N THR A 52 5.32 9.05 -7.95
CA THR A 52 5.34 10.46 -7.55
C THR A 52 5.38 10.56 -6.03
N ARG A 53 6.26 11.42 -5.51
CA ARG A 53 6.43 11.67 -4.07
C ARG A 53 6.05 13.10 -3.75
N VAL A 54 5.16 13.26 -2.78
CA VAL A 54 4.67 14.54 -2.28
C VAL A 54 5.23 14.78 -0.90
N HIS A 55 5.87 15.94 -0.70
CA HIS A 55 6.45 16.36 0.56
C HIS A 55 5.74 17.62 1.08
N ALA A 56 5.66 17.75 2.41
CA ALA A 56 5.24 18.97 3.08
C ALA A 56 6.31 20.06 2.98
N ALA A 57 5.99 21.26 3.49
CA ALA A 57 6.89 22.40 3.45
C ALA A 57 8.22 22.16 4.19
N ASP A 58 8.22 21.32 5.24
CA ASP A 58 9.38 20.92 6.04
C ASP A 58 10.17 19.73 5.45
N GLY A 59 9.73 19.17 4.32
CA GLY A 59 10.36 18.03 3.65
C GLY A 59 9.88 16.66 4.12
N SER A 60 8.96 16.58 5.10
CA SER A 60 8.36 15.31 5.49
C SER A 60 7.48 14.73 4.37
N LEU A 61 7.46 13.40 4.25
CA LEU A 61 6.70 12.70 3.21
C LEU A 61 5.21 12.74 3.52
N LEU A 62 4.43 13.37 2.63
CA LEU A 62 2.99 13.54 2.74
C LEU A 62 2.22 12.47 1.97
N ALA A 63 2.62 12.14 0.73
CA ALA A 63 1.90 11.14 -0.06
C ALA A 63 2.78 10.54 -1.14
N GLU A 64 2.37 9.36 -1.60
CA GLU A 64 3.01 8.63 -2.67
C GLU A 64 1.94 8.15 -3.65
N TYR A 65 2.09 8.48 -4.93
CA TYR A 65 1.15 8.09 -5.99
C TYR A 65 1.87 7.23 -7.01
N ALA A 66 1.42 5.98 -7.14
CA ALA A 66 1.97 5.03 -8.09
C ALA A 66 0.92 3.99 -8.49
N ARG A 67 0.95 3.53 -9.74
CA ARG A 67 0.27 2.29 -10.15
C ARG A 67 1.08 1.08 -9.70
N GLU A 68 2.39 1.14 -9.93
CA GLU A 68 3.36 0.15 -9.53
C GLU A 68 4.42 0.83 -8.68
N ARG A 69 4.64 0.34 -7.46
CA ARG A 69 5.62 0.95 -6.56
C ARG A 69 7.01 0.51 -7.01
N ARG A 70 7.65 1.37 -7.81
CA ARG A 70 9.04 1.20 -8.27
C ARG A 70 9.92 2.27 -7.65
N LEU A 71 11.09 1.85 -7.19
CA LEU A 71 12.18 2.74 -6.77
C LEU A 71 13.45 2.23 -7.43
N PHE A 72 13.97 3.01 -8.37
CA PHE A 72 15.18 2.65 -9.09
C PHE A 72 16.41 2.80 -8.18
N LEU A 73 17.25 1.77 -8.12
CA LEU A 73 18.60 1.83 -7.55
C LEU A 73 19.63 1.37 -8.58
N PRO A 74 20.72 2.14 -8.78
CA PRO A 74 21.84 1.66 -9.58
C PRO A 74 22.47 0.43 -8.92
N ILE A 75 22.98 -0.52 -9.71
CA ILE A 75 23.50 -1.80 -9.20
C ILE A 75 24.60 -1.64 -8.14
N GLN A 76 25.36 -0.54 -8.19
CA GLN A 76 26.43 -0.25 -7.22
C GLN A 76 25.89 0.09 -5.82
N ALA A 77 24.64 0.56 -5.72
CA ALA A 77 23.97 0.84 -4.45
C ALA A 77 23.35 -0.41 -3.82
N ILE A 78 23.30 -1.54 -4.54
CA ILE A 78 22.72 -2.79 -4.05
C ILE A 78 23.82 -3.62 -3.38
N PRO A 79 23.67 -4.02 -2.10
CA PRO A 79 24.67 -4.82 -1.40
C PRO A 79 24.88 -6.20 -2.03
N LYS A 80 26.11 -6.71 -1.96
CA LYS A 80 26.46 -8.04 -2.46
C LYS A 80 25.61 -9.16 -1.85
N LEU A 81 25.26 -9.04 -0.57
CA LEU A 81 24.37 -10.01 0.10
C LEU A 81 23.04 -10.16 -0.64
N VAL A 82 22.43 -9.03 -1.04
CA VAL A 82 21.15 -8.99 -1.74
C VAL A 82 21.32 -9.58 -3.14
N ILE A 83 22.33 -9.13 -3.91
CA ILE A 83 22.64 -9.66 -5.23
C ILE A 83 22.81 -11.18 -5.18
N ASN A 84 23.65 -11.67 -4.27
CA ASN A 84 23.93 -13.09 -4.11
C ASN A 84 22.70 -13.88 -3.66
N SER A 85 21.79 -13.31 -2.89
CA SER A 85 20.53 -13.97 -2.50
C SER A 85 19.66 -14.27 -3.72
N PHE A 86 19.52 -13.32 -4.65
CA PHE A 86 18.76 -13.54 -5.88
C PHE A 86 19.44 -14.52 -6.83
N ILE A 87 20.77 -14.41 -6.99
CA ILE A 87 21.55 -15.34 -7.81
C ILE A 87 21.43 -16.77 -7.27
N ALA A 88 21.63 -16.97 -5.96
CA ALA A 88 21.54 -18.29 -5.33
C ALA A 88 20.12 -18.89 -5.40
N ALA A 89 19.09 -18.05 -5.34
CA ALA A 89 17.69 -18.47 -5.38
C ALA A 89 17.19 -18.84 -6.78
N GLU A 90 17.61 -18.10 -7.81
CA GLU A 90 17.04 -18.15 -9.15
C GLU A 90 18.00 -18.71 -10.20
N ASP A 91 19.31 -18.39 -10.13
CA ASP A 91 20.26 -18.65 -11.21
C ASP A 91 21.72 -18.74 -10.73
N LYS A 92 22.09 -19.90 -10.17
CA LYS A 92 23.43 -20.14 -9.59
C LYS A 92 24.57 -19.89 -10.58
N ASN A 93 24.36 -20.25 -11.86
CA ASN A 93 25.39 -20.17 -12.89
C ASN A 93 25.34 -18.83 -13.65
N PHE A 94 24.67 -17.81 -13.07
CA PHE A 94 24.39 -16.54 -13.75
C PHE A 94 25.62 -15.93 -14.40
N TYR A 95 26.79 -15.94 -13.77
CA TYR A 95 28.00 -15.33 -14.36
C TYR A 95 28.68 -16.19 -15.44
N GLU A 96 28.34 -17.47 -15.55
CA GLU A 96 29.03 -18.42 -16.42
C GLU A 96 28.33 -18.62 -17.77
N HIS A 97 26.99 -18.57 -17.80
CA HIS A 97 26.22 -18.86 -19.01
C HIS A 97 25.98 -17.61 -19.89
N GLY A 98 25.75 -17.81 -21.20
CA GLY A 98 25.44 -16.73 -22.16
C GLY A 98 23.93 -16.49 -22.36
N GLY A 99 23.16 -16.33 -21.28
CA GLY A 99 21.71 -16.15 -21.30
C GLY A 99 20.82 -17.40 -21.09
N ILE A 100 21.33 -18.61 -21.36
CA ILE A 100 20.61 -19.86 -21.07
C ILE A 100 21.55 -20.81 -20.33
N ASP A 101 21.11 -21.33 -19.18
CA ASP A 101 21.86 -22.35 -18.45
C ASP A 101 21.55 -23.75 -18.98
N VAL A 102 22.36 -24.20 -19.95
CA VAL A 102 22.26 -25.55 -20.53
C VAL A 102 22.49 -26.64 -19.48
N THR A 103 23.38 -26.40 -18.52
CA THR A 103 23.66 -27.37 -17.44
C THR A 103 22.48 -27.46 -16.46
N GLY A 104 21.86 -26.33 -16.15
CA GLY A 104 20.65 -26.22 -15.35
C GLY A 104 19.44 -26.88 -16.01
N ILE A 105 19.27 -26.70 -17.33
CA ILE A 105 18.22 -27.38 -18.11
C ILE A 105 18.43 -28.90 -18.11
N ALA A 106 19.64 -29.38 -18.37
CA ALA A 106 19.95 -30.81 -18.35
C ALA A 106 19.70 -31.42 -16.96
N ARG A 107 20.11 -30.73 -15.89
CA ARG A 107 19.84 -31.14 -14.51
C ARG A 107 18.35 -31.18 -14.22
N ALA A 108 17.60 -30.14 -14.61
CA ALA A 108 16.16 -30.07 -14.42
C ALA A 108 15.43 -31.20 -15.17
N ALA A 109 15.88 -31.54 -16.38
CA ALA A 109 15.34 -32.65 -17.17
C ALA A 109 15.61 -34.02 -16.51
N LEU A 110 16.82 -34.25 -16.00
CA LEU A 110 17.15 -35.48 -15.25
C LEU A 110 16.29 -35.61 -13.99
N VAL A 111 16.19 -34.54 -13.20
CA VAL A 111 15.35 -34.49 -12.00
C VAL A 111 13.87 -34.70 -12.36
N PHE A 112 13.39 -34.19 -13.49
CA PHE A 112 12.02 -34.41 -13.95
C PHE A 112 11.76 -35.88 -14.29
N VAL A 113 12.69 -36.54 -14.96
CA VAL A 113 12.61 -37.97 -15.29
C VAL A 113 12.67 -38.84 -14.03
N GLU A 114 13.57 -38.53 -13.10
CA GLU A 114 13.68 -39.24 -11.81
C GLU A 114 12.44 -39.08 -10.92
N ASN A 115 11.75 -37.94 -11.01
CA ASN A 115 10.55 -37.66 -10.24
C ASN A 115 9.24 -37.97 -11.01
N PHE A 116 9.32 -38.58 -12.19
CA PHE A 116 8.17 -38.92 -13.02
C PHE A 116 7.29 -39.96 -12.31
N GLY A 117 6.12 -39.54 -11.83
CA GLY A 117 5.22 -40.35 -11.00
C GLY A 117 5.18 -39.98 -9.51
N SER A 118 6.04 -39.05 -9.06
CA SER A 118 5.96 -38.45 -7.73
C SER A 118 5.23 -37.10 -7.78
N ASN A 119 4.51 -36.73 -6.72
CA ASN A 119 3.78 -35.45 -6.65
C ASN A 119 4.70 -34.22 -6.42
N LYS A 120 6.01 -34.33 -6.72
CA LYS A 120 7.01 -33.27 -6.54
C LYS A 120 7.06 -32.37 -7.77
N ARG A 121 6.93 -31.06 -7.57
CA ARG A 121 6.92 -30.07 -8.66
C ARG A 121 8.30 -29.94 -9.33
N PRO A 122 8.37 -29.73 -10.66
CA PRO A 122 9.62 -29.48 -11.37
C PRO A 122 10.34 -28.23 -10.83
N GLN A 123 11.67 -28.26 -10.78
CA GLN A 123 12.47 -27.06 -10.54
C GLN A 123 12.41 -26.14 -11.75
N GLY A 124 12.37 -24.82 -11.52
CA GLY A 124 12.36 -23.83 -12.60
C GLY A 124 13.71 -23.79 -13.29
N ALA A 125 13.74 -23.83 -14.62
CA ALA A 125 14.96 -23.82 -15.44
C ALA A 125 15.20 -22.47 -16.15
N SER A 126 14.60 -21.38 -15.66
CA SER A 126 14.69 -20.07 -16.33
C SER A 126 15.78 -19.21 -15.69
N THR A 127 16.69 -18.68 -16.51
CA THR A 127 17.78 -17.80 -16.06
C THR A 127 17.26 -16.40 -15.70
N ILE A 128 18.04 -15.62 -14.96
CA ILE A 128 17.71 -14.21 -14.66
C ILE A 128 17.54 -13.42 -15.96
N THR A 129 18.42 -13.63 -16.95
CA THR A 129 18.34 -12.95 -18.25
C THR A 129 17.07 -13.31 -19.02
N GLN A 130 16.61 -14.57 -18.93
CA GLN A 130 15.33 -14.99 -19.48
C GLN A 130 14.16 -14.29 -18.77
N GLN A 131 14.23 -14.09 -17.45
CA GLN A 131 13.22 -13.33 -16.72
C GLN A 131 13.20 -11.85 -17.13
N VAL A 132 14.36 -11.22 -17.36
CA VAL A 132 14.44 -9.86 -17.92
C VAL A 132 13.80 -9.80 -19.31
N ALA A 133 14.15 -10.71 -20.22
CA ALA A 133 13.53 -10.76 -21.55
C ALA A 133 12.01 -10.90 -21.47
N LYS A 134 11.51 -11.76 -20.57
CA LYS A 134 10.09 -11.98 -20.33
C LYS A 134 9.38 -10.73 -19.82
N ASN A 135 9.94 -10.07 -18.80
CA ASN A 135 9.26 -8.97 -18.12
C ASN A 135 9.28 -7.66 -18.93
N PHE A 136 10.30 -7.44 -19.76
CA PHE A 136 10.46 -6.18 -20.51
C PHE A 136 9.94 -6.25 -21.95
N LEU A 137 10.09 -7.39 -22.63
CA LEU A 137 9.94 -7.45 -24.09
C LEU A 137 8.81 -8.38 -24.55
N LEU A 138 8.27 -9.22 -23.67
CA LEU A 138 7.28 -10.24 -24.05
C LEU A 138 5.97 -10.06 -23.28
N THR A 139 4.89 -10.54 -23.88
CA THR A 139 3.57 -10.61 -23.22
C THR A 139 3.56 -11.70 -22.15
N THR A 140 2.57 -11.68 -21.26
CA THR A 140 2.44 -12.62 -20.14
C THR A 140 1.86 -14.00 -20.52
N GLU A 141 1.52 -14.23 -21.80
CA GLU A 141 0.82 -15.43 -22.26
C GLU A 141 1.67 -16.71 -22.20
N VAL A 142 1.22 -17.78 -21.55
CA VAL A 142 2.04 -19.00 -21.37
C VAL A 142 2.02 -19.88 -22.63
N SER A 143 3.00 -19.69 -23.53
CA SER A 143 3.17 -20.51 -24.74
C SER A 143 4.61 -20.99 -24.95
N LEU A 144 4.77 -22.11 -25.67
CA LEU A 144 6.08 -22.64 -26.07
C LEU A 144 6.80 -21.67 -27.04
N ASP A 145 6.05 -21.03 -27.94
CA ASP A 145 6.54 -19.96 -28.82
C ASP A 145 7.17 -18.82 -28.01
N ARG A 146 6.45 -18.29 -27.01
CA ARG A 146 6.99 -17.25 -26.13
C ARG A 146 8.25 -17.74 -25.42
N LYS A 147 8.29 -18.98 -24.96
CA LYS A 147 9.46 -19.51 -24.22
C LYS A 147 10.70 -19.62 -25.11
N VAL A 148 10.53 -19.98 -26.38
CA VAL A 148 11.64 -19.98 -27.37
C VAL A 148 12.11 -18.55 -27.64
N LYS A 149 11.18 -17.61 -27.84
CA LYS A 149 11.51 -16.17 -28.00
C LYS A 149 12.26 -15.60 -26.79
N GLU A 150 11.85 -15.97 -25.58
CA GLU A 150 12.51 -15.60 -24.31
C GLU A 150 13.97 -16.07 -24.27
N ALA A 151 14.24 -17.33 -24.65
CA ALA A 151 15.59 -17.89 -24.74
C ALA A 151 16.44 -17.16 -25.80
N LEU A 152 15.90 -16.91 -26.99
CA LEU A 152 16.60 -16.20 -28.06
C LEU A 152 16.94 -14.75 -27.67
N LEU A 153 16.00 -14.04 -27.05
CA LEU A 153 16.20 -12.70 -26.54
C LEU A 153 17.23 -12.68 -25.42
N ALA A 154 17.18 -13.62 -24.47
CA ALA A 154 18.17 -13.71 -23.40
C ALA A 154 19.60 -13.84 -23.95
N MET A 155 19.82 -14.70 -24.96
CA MET A 155 21.14 -14.81 -25.61
C MET A 155 21.59 -13.51 -26.30
N ARG A 156 20.65 -12.74 -26.87
CA ARG A 156 20.97 -11.43 -27.50
C ARG A 156 21.29 -10.36 -26.46
N ILE A 157 20.51 -10.29 -25.38
CA ILE A 157 20.72 -9.39 -24.26
C ILE A 157 22.12 -9.59 -23.68
N GLU A 158 22.55 -10.84 -23.48
CA GLU A 158 23.85 -11.18 -22.89
C GLU A 158 25.06 -10.88 -23.78
N ARG A 159 24.86 -10.80 -25.10
CA ARG A 159 25.91 -10.36 -26.02
C ARG A 159 26.04 -8.84 -26.05
N THR A 160 25.02 -8.13 -25.61
CA THR A 160 24.94 -6.66 -25.72
C THR A 160 25.22 -5.98 -24.39
N TYR A 161 24.65 -6.50 -23.30
CA TYR A 161 24.69 -5.89 -21.97
C TYR A 161 25.56 -6.70 -21.02
N SER A 162 26.25 -6.01 -20.12
CA SER A 162 27.03 -6.66 -19.07
C SER A 162 26.12 -7.36 -18.05
N LYS A 163 26.65 -8.39 -17.38
CA LYS A 163 25.98 -9.08 -16.26
C LYS A 163 25.48 -8.11 -15.19
N GLN A 164 26.24 -7.06 -14.91
CA GLN A 164 25.84 -6.01 -13.97
C GLN A 164 24.61 -5.25 -14.44
N LYS A 165 24.54 -4.85 -15.72
CA LYS A 165 23.37 -4.17 -16.27
C LYS A 165 22.14 -5.07 -16.28
N ILE A 166 22.30 -6.36 -16.59
CA ILE A 166 21.20 -7.33 -16.56
C ILE A 166 20.66 -7.49 -15.13
N LEU A 167 21.54 -7.60 -14.13
CA LEU A 167 21.12 -7.64 -12.72
C LEU A 167 20.44 -6.35 -12.27
N GLU A 168 20.93 -5.19 -12.71
CA GLU A 168 20.30 -3.90 -12.44
C GLU A 168 18.86 -3.87 -12.94
N LEU A 169 18.64 -4.24 -14.20
CA LEU A 169 17.31 -4.29 -14.81
C LEU A 169 16.42 -5.29 -14.07
N TYR A 170 16.94 -6.48 -13.79
CA TYR A 170 16.20 -7.53 -13.08
C TYR A 170 15.76 -7.09 -11.68
N LEU A 171 16.69 -6.59 -10.87
CA LEU A 171 16.45 -6.22 -9.47
C LEU A 171 15.58 -4.97 -9.33
N ASN A 172 15.48 -4.13 -10.35
CA ASN A 172 14.57 -2.97 -10.36
C ASN A 172 13.19 -3.28 -10.96
N GLU A 173 13.06 -4.34 -11.76
CA GLU A 173 11.79 -4.69 -12.42
C GLU A 173 10.98 -5.75 -11.69
N ILE A 174 11.67 -6.70 -11.04
CA ILE A 174 11.01 -7.92 -10.59
C ILE A 174 9.86 -7.65 -9.62
N TYR A 175 8.68 -8.20 -9.93
CA TYR A 175 7.52 -8.10 -9.04
C TYR A 175 7.73 -8.97 -7.80
N LEU A 176 7.74 -8.34 -6.63
CA LEU A 176 8.00 -9.01 -5.35
C LEU A 176 6.74 -9.16 -4.49
N GLY A 177 5.57 -8.75 -5.00
CA GLY A 177 4.30 -8.89 -4.26
C GLY A 177 3.86 -7.58 -3.60
N MET A 178 2.59 -7.54 -3.16
CA MET A 178 1.98 -6.36 -2.49
C MET A 178 2.12 -5.05 -3.27
N GLY A 179 2.20 -5.12 -4.61
CA GLY A 179 2.39 -3.95 -5.47
C GLY A 179 3.82 -3.38 -5.50
N ALA A 180 4.79 -4.04 -4.87
CA ALA A 180 6.21 -3.68 -4.94
C ALA A 180 6.89 -4.31 -6.16
N TYR A 181 7.51 -3.46 -6.97
CA TYR A 181 8.31 -3.80 -8.12
C TYR A 181 9.73 -3.32 -7.88
N GLY A 182 10.67 -4.25 -7.96
CA GLY A 182 12.06 -4.03 -7.63
C GLY A 182 12.39 -4.09 -6.14
N ILE A 183 13.67 -4.31 -5.86
CA ILE A 183 14.18 -4.65 -4.53
C ILE A 183 14.09 -3.48 -3.54
N ALA A 184 14.27 -2.25 -4.01
CA ALA A 184 14.25 -1.08 -3.16
C ALA A 184 12.84 -0.77 -2.64
N ALA A 185 11.85 -0.85 -3.53
CA ALA A 185 10.44 -0.70 -3.15
C ALA A 185 10.00 -1.83 -2.21
N ALA A 186 10.42 -3.07 -2.46
CA ALA A 186 10.11 -4.20 -1.59
C ALA A 186 10.77 -4.07 -0.20
N SER A 187 12.03 -3.66 -0.13
CA SER A 187 12.75 -3.45 1.14
C SER A 187 11.99 -2.46 2.05
N LEU A 188 11.55 -1.34 1.49
CA LEU A 188 10.75 -0.34 2.21
C LEU A 188 9.35 -0.85 2.57
N LEU A 189 8.68 -1.54 1.65
CA LEU A 189 7.32 -2.02 1.85
C LEU A 189 7.24 -3.14 2.91
N TYR A 190 8.17 -4.08 2.87
CA TYR A 190 8.15 -5.26 3.73
C TYR A 190 8.83 -5.02 5.08
N PHE A 191 9.89 -4.20 5.14
CA PHE A 191 10.74 -4.08 6.32
C PHE A 191 10.99 -2.65 6.80
N ASP A 192 10.52 -1.63 6.07
CA ASP A 192 10.82 -0.22 6.34
C ASP A 192 12.33 0.07 6.44
N LYS A 193 13.10 -0.58 5.57
CA LYS A 193 14.56 -0.51 5.54
C LYS A 193 15.07 -0.13 4.16
N SER A 194 16.19 0.57 4.11
CA SER A 194 16.97 0.67 2.89
C SER A 194 17.63 -0.67 2.56
N VAL A 195 17.98 -0.89 1.28
CA VAL A 195 18.47 -2.20 0.81
C VAL A 195 19.78 -2.62 1.49
N ASP A 196 20.59 -1.66 1.93
CA ASP A 196 21.83 -1.83 2.70
C ASP A 196 21.62 -2.25 4.16
N GLN A 197 20.40 -2.16 4.68
CA GLN A 197 20.05 -2.52 6.05
C GLN A 197 19.40 -3.90 6.16
N LEU A 198 19.20 -4.60 5.04
CA LEU A 198 18.56 -5.91 5.01
C LEU A 198 19.44 -6.99 5.68
N THR A 199 18.83 -7.78 6.58
CA THR A 199 19.48 -8.97 7.14
C THR A 199 19.55 -10.11 6.12
N ILE A 200 20.32 -11.16 6.42
CA ILE A 200 20.38 -12.38 5.61
C ILE A 200 18.96 -12.97 5.44
N ALA A 201 18.18 -13.02 6.52
CA ALA A 201 16.83 -13.57 6.49
C ALA A 201 15.89 -12.71 5.62
N GLU A 202 16.00 -11.39 5.68
CA GLU A 202 15.18 -10.45 4.90
C GLU A 202 15.55 -10.51 3.41
N ALA A 203 16.84 -10.47 3.09
CA ALA A 203 17.34 -10.58 1.71
C ALA A 203 16.96 -11.93 1.09
N ALA A 204 17.11 -13.04 1.83
CA ALA A 204 16.73 -14.37 1.40
C ALA A 204 15.21 -14.50 1.21
N TYR A 205 14.40 -13.82 2.04
CA TYR A 205 12.96 -13.81 1.86
C TYR A 205 12.58 -13.12 0.56
N LEU A 206 13.09 -11.90 0.31
CA LEU A 206 12.80 -11.14 -0.91
C LEU A 206 13.26 -11.92 -2.16
N ALA A 207 14.45 -12.52 -2.13
CA ALA A 207 14.94 -13.38 -3.22
C ALA A 207 14.11 -14.66 -3.43
N GLY A 208 13.32 -15.08 -2.44
CA GLY A 208 12.41 -16.22 -2.56
C GLY A 208 11.10 -15.93 -3.28
N LEU A 209 10.70 -14.64 -3.37
CA LEU A 209 9.42 -14.18 -3.89
C LEU A 209 9.23 -14.33 -5.41
N PRO A 210 10.23 -14.06 -6.29
CA PRO A 210 10.06 -14.07 -7.75
C PRO A 210 9.35 -15.31 -8.30
N LYS A 211 9.64 -16.48 -7.73
CA LYS A 211 9.02 -17.76 -8.12
C LYS A 211 7.50 -17.75 -8.00
N ALA A 212 6.94 -17.19 -6.93
CA ALA A 212 5.49 -17.08 -6.73
C ALA A 212 5.15 -16.11 -5.58
N PRO A 213 5.13 -14.79 -5.81
CA PRO A 213 5.00 -13.78 -4.75
C PRO A 213 3.75 -13.97 -3.88
N ASN A 214 2.61 -14.31 -4.50
CA ASN A 214 1.36 -14.56 -3.78
C ASN A 214 1.37 -15.86 -2.95
N ASN A 215 2.15 -16.87 -3.34
CA ASN A 215 2.25 -18.13 -2.61
C ASN A 215 3.17 -18.05 -1.40
N TYR A 216 4.01 -17.02 -1.35
CA TYR A 216 4.96 -16.77 -0.26
C TYR A 216 4.60 -15.48 0.50
N HIS A 217 3.31 -15.13 0.50
CA HIS A 217 2.79 -13.96 1.19
C HIS A 217 3.07 -14.05 2.70
N PRO A 218 3.62 -12.99 3.33
CA PRO A 218 4.18 -13.09 4.67
C PRO A 218 3.10 -13.27 5.77
N PHE A 219 1.87 -12.83 5.46
CA PHE A 219 0.70 -12.94 6.33
C PHE A 219 -0.16 -14.19 6.02
N ARG A 220 -0.63 -14.33 4.77
CA ARG A 220 -1.56 -15.40 4.37
C ARG A 220 -0.91 -16.77 4.17
N ALA A 221 0.41 -16.82 3.96
CA ALA A 221 1.16 -18.04 3.63
C ALA A 221 2.49 -18.10 4.40
N ARG A 222 2.48 -17.67 5.67
CA ARG A 222 3.67 -17.45 6.49
C ARG A 222 4.59 -18.66 6.59
N GLU A 223 4.05 -19.86 6.81
CA GLU A 223 4.87 -21.07 6.92
C GLU A 223 5.61 -21.37 5.60
N ARG A 224 4.88 -21.34 4.47
CA ARG A 224 5.48 -21.49 3.13
C ARG A 224 6.51 -20.40 2.81
N ALA A 225 6.27 -19.17 3.29
CA ALA A 225 7.20 -18.06 3.15
C ALA A 225 8.51 -18.31 3.92
N ILE A 226 8.42 -18.82 5.15
CA ILE A 226 9.58 -19.19 5.98
C ILE A 226 10.35 -20.37 5.36
N GLU A 227 9.66 -21.41 4.90
CA GLU A 227 10.27 -22.53 4.20
C GLU A 227 11.04 -22.06 2.95
N ARG A 228 10.42 -21.18 2.15
CA ARG A 228 11.05 -20.64 0.94
C ARG A 228 12.26 -19.76 1.26
N ARG A 229 12.17 -18.90 2.29
CA ARG A 229 13.30 -18.12 2.79
C ARG A 229 14.44 -19.03 3.22
N ASN A 230 14.15 -20.05 4.03
CA ASN A 230 15.17 -20.96 4.56
C ASN A 230 15.85 -21.74 3.42
N TYR A 231 15.10 -22.15 2.39
CA TYR A 231 15.69 -22.71 1.17
C TYR A 231 16.70 -21.77 0.51
N VAL A 232 16.41 -20.46 0.42
CA VAL A 232 17.37 -19.49 -0.14
C VAL A 232 18.59 -19.33 0.77
N ILE A 233 18.41 -19.35 2.10
CA ILE A 233 19.52 -19.34 3.06
C ILE A 233 20.42 -20.57 2.87
N ASP A 234 19.84 -21.75 2.68
CA ASP A 234 20.59 -22.99 2.41
C ASP A 234 21.44 -22.84 1.13
N ARG A 235 20.87 -22.26 0.07
CA ARG A 235 21.60 -21.96 -1.16
C ARG A 235 22.77 -21.00 -0.94
N LEU A 236 22.57 -19.95 -0.14
CA LEU A 236 23.64 -19.02 0.21
C LEU A 236 24.81 -19.72 0.93
N VAL A 237 24.53 -20.71 1.78
CA VAL A 237 25.56 -21.51 2.46
C VAL A 237 26.24 -22.48 1.47
N GLU A 238 25.46 -23.20 0.66
CA GLU A 238 25.97 -24.14 -0.37
C GLU A 238 26.93 -23.45 -1.36
N ASP A 239 26.57 -22.22 -1.77
CA ASP A 239 27.34 -21.40 -2.70
C ASP A 239 28.44 -20.57 -2.01
N ARG A 240 28.63 -20.76 -0.69
CA ARG A 240 29.67 -20.12 0.15
C ARG A 240 29.59 -18.59 0.19
N TYR A 241 28.40 -18.02 0.01
CA TYR A 241 28.18 -16.59 0.18
C TYR A 241 28.07 -16.18 1.65
N ILE A 242 27.67 -17.11 2.53
CA ILE A 242 27.61 -16.93 3.98
C ILE A 242 28.17 -18.16 4.70
N SER A 243 28.54 -18.02 5.98
CA SER A 243 28.98 -19.16 6.78
C SER A 243 27.79 -20.05 7.19
N PRO A 244 28.00 -21.36 7.44
CA PRO A 244 26.94 -22.22 7.98
C PRO A 244 26.37 -21.73 9.31
N GLN A 245 27.20 -21.08 10.15
CA GLN A 245 26.78 -20.52 11.43
C GLN A 245 25.82 -19.34 11.24
N ASP A 246 26.12 -18.44 10.29
CA ASP A 246 25.25 -17.32 9.95
C ASP A 246 23.94 -17.79 9.31
N GLY A 247 24.00 -18.84 8.49
CA GLY A 247 22.81 -19.47 7.91
C GLY A 247 21.85 -20.00 8.98
N GLU A 248 22.36 -20.76 9.95
CA GLU A 248 21.55 -21.28 11.05
C GLU A 248 21.01 -20.17 11.97
N LYS A 249 21.78 -19.10 12.18
CA LYS A 249 21.32 -17.91 12.90
C LYS A 249 20.16 -17.23 12.15
N ALA A 250 20.32 -17.00 10.84
CA ALA A 250 19.32 -16.34 10.01
C ALA A 250 18.01 -17.14 9.91
N LYS A 251 18.07 -18.48 9.86
CA LYS A 251 16.87 -19.33 9.86
C LYS A 251 16.03 -19.20 11.13
N LYS A 252 16.67 -18.90 12.27
CA LYS A 252 16.00 -18.70 13.56
C LYS A 252 15.33 -17.32 13.69
N GLU A 253 15.66 -16.36 12.82
CA GLU A 253 14.99 -15.07 12.81
C GLU A 253 13.51 -15.23 12.43
N PRO A 254 12.56 -14.59 13.15
CA PRO A 254 11.16 -14.59 12.76
C PRO A 254 10.97 -13.75 11.48
N LEU A 255 10.03 -14.15 10.61
CA LEU A 255 9.67 -13.35 9.43
C LEU A 255 8.78 -12.17 9.85
N ASN A 256 9.36 -11.11 10.38
CA ASN A 256 8.62 -9.93 10.79
C ASN A 256 8.60 -8.93 9.64
N VAL A 257 7.43 -8.78 9.03
CA VAL A 257 7.18 -7.73 8.04
C VAL A 257 6.46 -6.58 8.73
N THR A 258 6.93 -5.37 8.53
CA THR A 258 6.33 -4.17 9.10
C THR A 258 5.10 -3.83 8.26
N PRO A 259 3.87 -3.90 8.81
CA PRO A 259 2.71 -3.41 8.09
C PRO A 259 2.83 -1.88 8.07
N ARG A 260 3.48 -1.34 7.04
CA ARG A 260 3.48 0.11 6.84
C ARG A 260 2.03 0.52 6.54
N PRO A 261 1.42 1.43 7.33
CA PRO A 261 0.25 2.15 6.85
C PRO A 261 0.67 2.82 5.55
N THR A 262 -0.01 2.49 4.46
CA THR A 262 0.37 2.98 3.14
C THR A 262 -0.18 4.39 2.96
N GLY A 263 0.65 5.42 3.17
CA GLY A 263 0.34 6.83 2.85
C GLY A 263 0.18 7.77 4.05
N ALA A 264 0.51 9.05 3.85
CA ALA A 264 0.43 10.19 4.79
C ALA A 264 0.94 9.95 6.21
N HIS A 265 2.27 9.99 6.38
CA HIS A 265 2.90 10.04 7.69
C HIS A 265 2.67 11.35 8.46
N ILE A 266 2.06 12.35 7.84
CA ILE A 266 1.46 13.46 8.57
C ILE A 266 0.02 13.05 8.86
N PHE A 267 -0.23 12.61 10.09
CA PHE A 267 -1.58 12.40 10.61
C PHE A 267 -2.51 13.53 10.15
N ALA A 268 -3.65 13.17 9.56
CA ALA A 268 -4.74 14.08 9.22
C ALA A 268 -4.54 14.99 8.00
N ALA A 269 -3.67 14.64 7.05
CA ALA A 269 -3.44 15.43 5.83
C ALA A 269 -4.06 14.83 4.56
N GLU A 270 -4.97 13.86 4.68
CA GLU A 270 -5.53 13.09 3.57
C GLU A 270 -6.28 13.98 2.56
N TYR A 271 -7.07 14.93 3.07
CA TYR A 271 -7.78 15.92 2.24
C TYR A 271 -6.80 16.80 1.45
N PHE A 272 -5.74 17.29 2.09
CA PHE A 272 -4.73 18.10 1.41
C PHE A 272 -4.00 17.30 0.34
N ALA A 273 -3.57 16.08 0.68
CA ALA A 273 -2.90 15.17 -0.25
C ALA A 273 -3.79 14.90 -1.47
N GLU A 274 -5.08 14.61 -1.26
CA GLU A 274 -6.02 14.38 -2.36
C GLU A 274 -6.21 15.61 -3.26
N GLU A 275 -6.24 16.83 -2.71
CA GLU A 275 -6.25 18.05 -3.55
C GLU A 275 -4.98 18.19 -4.37
N VAL A 276 -3.80 17.91 -3.78
CA VAL A 276 -2.54 17.91 -4.52
C VAL A 276 -2.56 16.86 -5.65
N ARG A 277 -3.10 15.66 -5.39
CA ARG A 277 -3.26 14.63 -6.42
C ARG A 277 -4.12 15.12 -7.58
N ARG A 278 -5.25 15.79 -7.28
CA ARG A 278 -6.16 16.35 -8.29
C ARG A 278 -5.50 17.45 -9.10
N GLU A 279 -4.79 18.37 -8.44
CA GLU A 279 -4.07 19.44 -9.13
C GLU A 279 -2.98 18.89 -10.08
N ILE A 280 -2.23 17.89 -9.64
CA ILE A 280 -1.23 17.22 -10.49
C ILE A 280 -1.92 16.49 -11.64
N TYR A 281 -3.02 15.80 -11.38
CA TYR A 281 -3.80 15.12 -12.41
C TYR A 281 -4.29 16.10 -13.48
N ASP A 282 -4.88 17.21 -13.06
CA ASP A 282 -5.42 18.23 -13.97
C ASP A 282 -4.32 18.91 -14.80
N LYS A 283 -3.14 19.12 -14.20
CA LYS A 283 -2.03 19.82 -14.83
C LYS A 283 -1.16 18.94 -15.72
N TYR A 284 -0.93 17.69 -15.34
CA TYR A 284 0.05 16.81 -15.99
C TYR A 284 -0.55 15.51 -16.54
N GLY A 285 -1.82 15.23 -16.26
CA GLY A 285 -2.50 14.01 -16.65
C GLY A 285 -2.14 12.80 -15.80
N GLU A 286 -2.89 11.73 -16.01
CA GLU A 286 -2.79 10.49 -15.21
C GLU A 286 -1.41 9.83 -15.31
N THR A 287 -0.87 9.70 -16.52
CA THR A 287 0.42 9.02 -16.74
C THR A 287 1.55 9.72 -15.99
N LYS A 288 1.66 11.06 -16.09
CA LYS A 288 2.73 11.78 -15.37
C LYS A 288 2.53 11.72 -13.85
N LEU A 289 1.30 11.73 -13.35
CA LEU A 289 1.02 11.58 -11.92
C LEU A 289 1.50 10.23 -11.38
N TYR A 290 1.18 9.12 -12.03
CA TYR A 290 1.42 7.78 -11.47
C TYR A 290 2.71 7.09 -11.94
N GLU A 291 3.29 7.56 -13.04
CA GLU A 291 4.44 6.92 -13.71
C GLU A 291 5.59 7.90 -13.96
N GLY A 292 5.37 9.22 -13.79
CA GLY A 292 6.34 10.25 -14.14
C GLY A 292 7.41 10.55 -13.09
N GLY A 293 7.38 9.91 -11.91
CA GLY A 293 8.40 10.11 -10.88
C GLY A 293 8.49 11.54 -10.34
N LEU A 294 7.36 12.28 -10.27
CA LEU A 294 7.38 13.68 -9.88
C LEU A 294 7.83 13.83 -8.42
N SER A 295 8.72 14.81 -8.17
CA SER A 295 9.05 15.26 -6.82
C SER A 295 8.29 16.55 -6.54
N VAL A 296 7.27 16.45 -5.69
CA VAL A 296 6.33 17.53 -5.40
C VAL A 296 6.61 18.06 -4.00
N ARG A 297 6.83 19.37 -3.90
CA ARG A 297 6.92 20.08 -2.61
C ARG A 297 5.69 20.97 -2.47
N THR A 298 4.93 20.74 -1.40
CA THR A 298 3.68 21.46 -1.13
C THR A 298 3.90 22.62 -0.16
N THR A 299 2.84 23.38 0.06
CA THR A 299 2.79 24.48 1.03
C THR A 299 2.31 24.04 2.42
N LEU A 300 1.90 22.78 2.59
CA LEU A 300 1.36 22.27 3.84
C LEU A 300 2.39 22.42 4.97
N ASP A 301 1.99 23.07 6.04
CA ASP A 301 2.72 23.11 7.30
C ASP A 301 2.17 21.98 8.21
N PRO A 302 2.97 20.96 8.56
CA PRO A 302 2.47 19.82 9.32
C PRO A 302 1.94 20.20 10.71
N LYS A 303 2.50 21.23 11.36
CA LYS A 303 2.05 21.67 12.68
C LYS A 303 0.68 22.33 12.58
N LEU A 304 0.50 23.21 11.59
CA LEU A 304 -0.79 23.86 11.35
C LEU A 304 -1.85 22.85 10.91
N GLN A 305 -1.47 21.84 10.11
CA GLN A 305 -2.40 20.79 9.70
C GLN A 305 -2.98 20.01 10.88
N VAL A 306 -2.12 19.59 11.82
CA VAL A 306 -2.57 18.88 13.04
C VAL A 306 -3.47 19.77 13.90
N MET A 307 -3.10 21.05 14.07
CA MET A 307 -3.92 22.02 14.82
C MET A 307 -5.28 22.25 14.14
N ALA A 308 -5.30 22.40 12.82
CA ALA A 308 -6.51 22.59 12.04
C ALA A 308 -7.46 21.39 12.15
N ARG A 309 -6.94 20.17 12.03
CA ARG A 309 -7.74 18.95 12.22
C ARG A 309 -8.35 18.93 13.62
N LYS A 310 -7.52 19.09 14.65
CA LYS A 310 -7.98 19.05 16.03
C LYS A 310 -9.06 20.10 16.29
N ALA A 311 -8.86 21.33 15.83
CA ALA A 311 -9.81 22.42 16.03
C ALA A 311 -11.17 22.15 15.36
N LEU A 312 -11.16 21.59 14.13
CA LEU A 312 -12.38 21.21 13.44
C LEU A 312 -13.07 20.05 14.15
N ASP A 313 -12.34 18.98 14.48
CA ASP A 313 -12.89 17.80 15.16
C ASP A 313 -13.50 18.17 16.52
N ASP A 314 -12.75 18.87 17.38
CA ASP A 314 -13.24 19.35 18.68
C ASP A 314 -14.52 20.21 18.51
N GLY A 315 -14.57 21.04 17.45
CA GLY A 315 -15.70 21.90 17.14
C GLY A 315 -16.95 21.11 16.72
N LEU A 316 -16.78 20.15 15.82
CA LEU A 316 -17.86 19.29 15.33
C LEU A 316 -18.39 18.39 16.45
N VAL A 317 -17.50 17.78 17.24
CA VAL A 317 -17.87 16.94 18.40
C VAL A 317 -18.61 17.77 19.43
N ARG A 318 -18.07 18.92 19.83
CA ARG A 318 -18.75 19.80 20.82
C ARG A 318 -20.13 20.24 20.34
N PHE A 319 -20.28 20.58 19.06
CA PHE A 319 -21.58 20.93 18.50
C PHE A 319 -22.53 19.73 18.51
N ASP A 320 -22.09 18.57 18.05
CA ASP A 320 -22.90 17.35 17.98
C ASP A 320 -23.35 16.88 19.37
N GLU A 321 -22.43 16.85 20.34
CA GLU A 321 -22.75 16.49 21.73
C GLU A 321 -23.76 17.47 22.36
N SER A 322 -23.73 18.76 21.98
CA SER A 322 -24.71 19.75 22.42
C SER A 322 -26.13 19.48 21.89
N LYS A 323 -26.26 18.70 20.81
CA LYS A 323 -27.55 18.27 20.24
C LYS A 323 -28.07 16.97 20.85
N GLY A 324 -27.26 16.28 21.65
CA GLY A 324 -27.63 15.08 22.38
C GLY A 324 -27.27 13.77 21.66
N TRP A 325 -27.51 12.67 22.39
CA TRP A 325 -27.25 11.30 22.00
C TRP A 325 -28.36 10.76 21.08
N ARG A 326 -27.95 10.20 19.94
CA ARG A 326 -28.80 9.62 18.91
C ARG A 326 -28.92 8.10 18.99
N GLY A 327 -28.13 7.46 19.85
CA GLY A 327 -28.08 6.01 19.96
C GLY A 327 -26.75 5.41 19.48
N PRO A 328 -26.57 4.10 19.68
CA PRO A 328 -25.35 3.39 19.31
C PRO A 328 -25.19 3.32 17.79
N VAL A 329 -23.96 3.05 17.33
CA VAL A 329 -23.63 2.85 15.90
C VAL A 329 -24.43 1.68 15.32
N THR A 330 -24.51 0.59 16.08
CA THR A 330 -25.30 -0.60 15.76
C THR A 330 -25.48 -1.44 17.03
N LYS A 331 -26.15 -2.59 16.91
CA LYS A 331 -26.28 -3.57 17.99
C LYS A 331 -25.84 -4.94 17.52
N ILE A 332 -25.04 -5.64 18.32
CA ILE A 332 -24.60 -7.01 18.05
C ILE A 332 -25.11 -7.96 19.13
N ASP A 333 -25.32 -9.21 18.75
CA ASP A 333 -25.65 -10.28 19.69
C ASP A 333 -24.40 -10.73 20.45
N LEU A 334 -24.51 -10.79 21.78
CA LEU A 334 -23.41 -11.15 22.69
C LEU A 334 -23.20 -12.66 22.85
N SER A 335 -24.06 -13.51 22.26
CA SER A 335 -23.87 -14.96 22.35
C SER A 335 -22.55 -15.41 21.70
N GLY A 336 -21.81 -16.30 22.37
CA GLY A 336 -20.51 -16.77 21.89
C GLY A 336 -19.41 -15.71 21.99
N ASP A 337 -18.53 -15.66 20.98
CA ASP A 337 -17.41 -14.71 20.95
C ASP A 337 -17.81 -13.38 20.29
N TRP A 338 -18.10 -12.38 21.13
CA TRP A 338 -18.45 -11.03 20.69
C TRP A 338 -17.35 -10.36 19.86
N GLY A 339 -16.08 -10.74 20.03
CA GLY A 339 -14.96 -10.14 19.30
C GLY A 339 -15.00 -10.46 17.81
N VAL A 340 -15.45 -11.67 17.46
CA VAL A 340 -15.62 -12.11 16.06
C VAL A 340 -16.74 -11.33 15.38
N LYS A 341 -17.80 -10.98 16.11
CA LYS A 341 -18.91 -10.17 15.57
C LYS A 341 -18.54 -8.69 15.48
N LEU A 342 -17.85 -8.17 16.50
CA LEU A 342 -17.47 -6.76 16.58
C LEU A 342 -16.46 -6.37 15.51
N VAL A 343 -15.54 -7.26 15.11
CA VAL A 343 -14.54 -6.97 14.05
C VAL A 343 -15.16 -6.78 12.66
N GLU A 344 -16.40 -7.26 12.46
CA GLU A 344 -17.14 -7.08 11.20
C GLU A 344 -17.81 -5.70 11.13
N VAL A 345 -17.92 -5.00 12.26
CA VAL A 345 -18.38 -3.61 12.26
C VAL A 345 -17.25 -2.70 11.79
N ARG A 346 -17.47 -1.99 10.69
CA ARG A 346 -16.49 -1.04 10.13
C ARG A 346 -16.19 0.06 11.14
N ALA A 347 -14.94 0.13 11.60
CA ALA A 347 -14.41 1.26 12.36
C ALA A 347 -13.72 2.25 11.41
N LEU A 348 -13.81 3.55 11.73
CA LEU A 348 -13.06 4.58 11.03
C LEU A 348 -11.60 4.59 11.52
N SER A 349 -10.66 4.53 10.58
CA SER A 349 -9.23 4.37 10.87
C SER A 349 -8.51 5.68 11.22
N ASP A 350 -9.11 6.83 10.89
CA ASP A 350 -8.50 8.15 10.92
C ASP A 350 -9.06 9.08 12.02
N ILE A 351 -9.74 8.51 13.02
CA ILE A 351 -10.36 9.24 14.15
C ILE A 351 -9.72 8.88 15.50
N ALA A 352 -8.44 8.48 15.49
CA ALA A 352 -7.71 8.25 16.74
C ALA A 352 -7.80 9.48 17.65
N PRO A 353 -7.97 9.31 18.98
CA PRO A 353 -7.84 8.06 19.74
C PRO A 353 -9.14 7.23 19.90
N TRP A 354 -10.20 7.53 19.14
CA TRP A 354 -11.48 6.82 19.29
C TRP A 354 -11.36 5.36 18.85
N ARG A 355 -12.02 4.48 19.61
CA ARG A 355 -12.06 3.04 19.36
C ARG A 355 -13.51 2.58 19.36
N LEU A 356 -13.80 1.58 18.52
CA LEU A 356 -15.09 0.92 18.54
C LEU A 356 -15.14 -0.08 19.71
N ALA A 357 -16.26 -0.14 20.42
CA ALA A 357 -16.47 -1.06 21.53
C ALA A 357 -17.91 -1.58 21.56
N VAL A 358 -18.11 -2.79 22.09
CA VAL A 358 -19.42 -3.34 22.41
C VAL A 358 -19.68 -3.24 23.91
N VAL A 359 -20.90 -2.86 24.30
CA VAL A 359 -21.38 -2.90 25.67
C VAL A 359 -21.67 -4.35 26.06
N LEU A 360 -20.95 -4.87 27.05
CA LEU A 360 -21.09 -6.23 27.55
C LEU A 360 -22.10 -6.31 28.69
N ASP A 361 -22.10 -5.28 29.55
CA ASP A 361 -23.01 -5.15 30.69
C ASP A 361 -23.24 -3.65 31.00
N SER A 362 -24.40 -3.31 31.54
CA SER A 362 -24.77 -1.92 31.83
C SER A 362 -25.47 -1.83 33.18
N GLY A 363 -24.85 -1.12 34.13
CA GLY A 363 -25.40 -0.83 35.45
C GLY A 363 -25.80 0.64 35.61
N ASP A 364 -26.03 1.05 36.85
CA ASP A 364 -26.40 2.44 37.14
C ASP A 364 -25.19 3.39 37.08
N GLN A 365 -24.02 2.98 37.60
CA GLN A 365 -22.85 3.84 37.70
C GLN A 365 -21.82 3.65 36.58
N ALA A 366 -21.86 2.51 35.88
CA ALA A 366 -20.90 2.18 34.86
C ALA A 366 -21.44 1.13 33.87
N ALA A 367 -20.89 1.13 32.66
CA ALA A 367 -21.03 0.04 31.69
C ALA A 367 -19.68 -0.63 31.44
N ARG A 368 -19.67 -1.96 31.37
CA ARG A 368 -18.50 -2.73 30.96
C ARG A 368 -18.51 -2.88 29.45
N ILE A 369 -17.39 -2.58 28.81
CA ILE A 369 -17.25 -2.63 27.35
C ILE A 369 -16.14 -3.60 26.93
N GLY A 370 -16.28 -4.18 25.75
CA GLY A 370 -15.25 -4.94 25.05
C GLY A 370 -14.77 -4.14 23.84
N LEU A 371 -13.48 -3.82 23.78
CA LEU A 371 -12.90 -3.09 22.65
C LEU A 371 -12.82 -3.98 21.41
N GLN A 372 -13.02 -3.40 20.23
CA GLN A 372 -12.86 -4.13 18.97
C GLN A 372 -11.44 -4.72 18.90
N PRO A 373 -11.33 -6.06 18.76
CA PRO A 373 -10.01 -6.69 18.69
C PRO A 373 -9.32 -6.33 17.37
N PRO A 374 -7.99 -6.12 17.38
CA PRO A 374 -7.25 -5.93 16.14
C PRO A 374 -7.27 -7.23 15.32
N ARG A 375 -7.03 -7.09 14.01
CA ARG A 375 -6.67 -8.24 13.17
C ARG A 375 -5.18 -8.47 13.29
N GLU A 376 -4.80 -9.71 13.55
CA GLU A 376 -3.40 -10.13 13.59
C GLU A 376 -2.77 -10.06 12.19
N PRO A 377 -1.43 -9.98 12.10
CA PRO A 377 -0.67 -10.16 10.86
C PRO A 377 -0.99 -11.50 10.16
N GLY A 378 -2.03 -11.52 9.32
CA GLY A 378 -2.62 -12.77 8.80
C GLY A 378 -4.12 -12.65 8.47
N GLY A 379 -4.79 -11.63 9.01
CA GLY A 379 -6.22 -11.38 8.80
C GLY A 379 -7.12 -12.09 9.82
N SER A 380 -6.56 -13.01 10.62
CA SER A 380 -7.24 -13.62 11.75
C SER A 380 -7.53 -12.59 12.83
N VAL A 381 -8.69 -12.70 13.47
CA VAL A 381 -9.07 -11.85 14.60
C VAL A 381 -8.20 -12.21 15.79
N SER A 382 -7.65 -11.21 16.49
CA SER A 382 -6.93 -11.47 17.74
C SER A 382 -7.84 -12.23 18.70
N LYS A 383 -7.27 -13.17 19.45
CA LYS A 383 -7.99 -13.91 20.51
C LYS A 383 -8.02 -13.13 21.83
N GLU A 384 -7.16 -12.13 21.97
CA GLU A 384 -7.15 -11.27 23.15
C GLU A 384 -8.42 -10.40 23.19
N ARG A 385 -9.02 -10.30 24.37
CA ARG A 385 -10.25 -9.53 24.60
C ARG A 385 -9.93 -8.42 25.56
N GLN A 386 -9.68 -7.23 25.01
CA GLN A 386 -9.49 -6.03 25.82
C GLN A 386 -10.86 -5.51 26.28
N VAL A 387 -10.95 -5.22 27.57
CA VAL A 387 -12.17 -4.71 28.20
C VAL A 387 -11.89 -3.41 28.92
N GLY A 388 -12.93 -2.59 29.05
CA GLY A 388 -12.87 -1.30 29.73
C GLY A 388 -14.19 -0.98 30.41
N ILE A 389 -14.24 0.21 31.02
CA ILE A 389 -15.40 0.71 31.74
C ILE A 389 -15.74 2.11 31.24
N ILE A 390 -17.01 2.37 30.95
CA ILE A 390 -17.54 3.72 30.78
C ILE A 390 -18.22 4.10 32.10
N PRO A 391 -17.62 4.94 32.96
CA PRO A 391 -18.29 5.45 34.16
C PRO A 391 -19.38 6.45 33.76
N LEU A 392 -20.33 6.71 34.67
CA LEU A 392 -21.42 7.69 34.47
C LEU A 392 -20.89 9.06 33.99
N ASP A 393 -19.78 9.53 34.57
CA ASP A 393 -19.12 10.78 34.17
C ASP A 393 -18.70 10.81 32.69
N GLY A 394 -18.37 9.65 32.12
CA GLY A 394 -17.98 9.50 30.72
C GLY A 394 -19.12 9.64 29.71
N LEU A 395 -20.38 9.71 30.16
CA LEU A 395 -21.56 9.81 29.29
C LEU A 395 -22.63 10.80 29.77
N LYS A 396 -22.32 11.66 30.75
CA LYS A 396 -23.25 12.71 31.24
C LYS A 396 -23.78 13.63 30.15
N TRP A 397 -23.03 13.81 29.06
CA TRP A 397 -23.43 14.63 27.92
C TRP A 397 -24.57 13.98 27.12
N ALA A 398 -24.71 12.65 27.18
CA ALA A 398 -25.53 11.81 26.30
C ALA A 398 -27.03 11.85 26.63
N LYS A 399 -27.59 13.05 26.78
CA LYS A 399 -29.04 13.26 26.90
C LYS A 399 -29.71 12.89 25.56
N PRO A 400 -30.91 12.31 25.54
CA PRO A 400 -31.57 11.97 24.28
C PRO A 400 -31.68 13.17 23.32
N ALA A 401 -31.35 12.98 22.04
CA ALA A 401 -31.41 14.07 21.05
C ALA A 401 -32.86 14.50 20.72
N ALA A 402 -33.84 13.61 20.94
CA ALA A 402 -35.24 13.81 20.62
C ALA A 402 -36.16 13.21 21.69
N GLY A 403 -37.47 13.50 21.58
CA GLY A 403 -38.50 12.99 22.48
C GLY A 403 -38.71 13.83 23.75
N SER A 404 -39.64 13.39 24.61
CA SER A 404 -39.99 14.07 25.87
C SER A 404 -38.83 14.17 26.86
N GLU A 405 -37.85 13.28 26.73
CA GLU A 405 -36.72 13.14 27.64
C GLU A 405 -35.49 13.99 27.25
N ARG A 406 -35.54 14.74 26.13
CA ARG A 406 -34.36 15.40 25.54
C ARG A 406 -33.61 16.38 26.45
N PHE A 407 -34.29 16.91 27.46
CA PHE A 407 -33.72 17.86 28.43
C PHE A 407 -33.37 17.22 29.77
N LYS A 408 -33.75 15.96 29.99
CA LYS A 408 -33.48 15.29 31.26
C LYS A 408 -32.02 14.91 31.38
N ALA A 409 -31.46 15.11 32.56
CA ALA A 409 -30.09 14.74 32.86
C ALA A 409 -29.96 13.21 32.93
N VAL A 410 -28.84 12.68 32.43
CA VAL A 410 -28.49 11.27 32.58
C VAL A 410 -28.06 11.01 34.02
N THR A 411 -28.78 10.14 34.71
CA THR A 411 -28.50 9.77 36.10
C THR A 411 -28.02 8.33 36.25
N LYS A 412 -28.25 7.49 35.22
CA LYS A 412 -27.84 6.09 35.20
C LYS A 412 -27.26 5.74 33.83
N VAL A 413 -26.20 4.94 33.81
CA VAL A 413 -25.60 4.47 32.55
C VAL A 413 -26.58 3.62 31.74
N SER A 414 -27.38 2.80 32.41
CA SER A 414 -28.47 1.99 31.82
C SER A 414 -29.56 2.80 31.09
N GLN A 415 -29.65 4.12 31.29
CA GLN A 415 -30.54 4.97 30.48
C GLN A 415 -30.02 5.20 29.05
N VAL A 416 -28.71 5.10 28.85
CA VAL A 416 -28.01 5.46 27.61
C VAL A 416 -27.51 4.23 26.87
N LEU A 417 -26.96 3.25 27.62
CA LEU A 417 -26.28 2.09 27.06
C LEU A 417 -26.94 0.78 27.48
N GLN A 418 -27.12 -0.12 26.53
CA GLN A 418 -27.67 -1.45 26.72
C GLN A 418 -26.69 -2.53 26.26
N PRO A 419 -26.71 -3.75 26.85
CA PRO A 419 -25.90 -4.85 26.36
C PRO A 419 -26.12 -5.12 24.86
N GLY A 420 -25.01 -5.29 24.14
CA GLY A 420 -24.95 -5.47 22.69
C GLY A 420 -24.75 -4.18 21.90
N ASP A 421 -24.93 -3.01 22.51
CA ASP A 421 -24.75 -1.72 21.83
C ASP A 421 -23.29 -1.54 21.41
N VAL A 422 -23.07 -1.12 20.16
CA VAL A 422 -21.75 -0.81 19.62
C VAL A 422 -21.57 0.70 19.57
N VAL A 423 -20.54 1.19 20.24
CA VAL A 423 -20.31 2.63 20.46
C VAL A 423 -18.85 3.01 20.21
N TYR A 424 -18.62 4.28 19.90
CA TYR A 424 -17.26 4.85 19.92
C TYR A 424 -16.90 5.28 21.32
N VAL A 425 -15.65 4.99 21.71
CA VAL A 425 -15.11 5.29 23.02
C VAL A 425 -13.71 5.87 22.92
N GLU A 426 -13.37 6.77 23.82
CA GLU A 426 -12.04 7.36 23.95
C GLU A 426 -11.47 7.04 25.34
N PRO A 427 -10.20 6.61 25.45
CA PRO A 427 -9.56 6.40 26.76
C PRO A 427 -9.64 7.65 27.66
N GLY A 428 -10.24 7.47 28.84
CA GLY A 428 -10.57 8.50 29.82
C GLY A 428 -9.38 8.92 30.68
N GLY A 429 -8.35 9.50 30.05
CA GLY A 429 -7.25 10.17 30.73
C GLY A 429 -6.53 9.32 31.79
N LYS A 430 -6.77 9.61 33.08
CA LYS A 430 -5.95 9.13 34.22
C LYS A 430 -5.99 7.62 34.44
N ASP A 431 -7.08 6.95 34.07
CA ASP A 431 -7.20 5.50 34.15
C ASP A 431 -7.30 4.92 32.73
N PRO A 432 -6.33 4.12 32.27
CA PRO A 432 -6.35 3.54 30.93
C PRO A 432 -7.52 2.56 30.70
N ASN A 433 -8.17 2.08 31.77
CA ASN A 433 -9.35 1.21 31.71
C ASN A 433 -10.67 1.99 31.72
N HIS A 434 -10.64 3.30 31.97
CA HIS A 434 -11.83 4.14 31.89
C HIS A 434 -11.96 4.74 30.49
N PHE A 435 -13.19 4.90 30.04
CA PHE A 435 -13.51 5.38 28.70
C PHE A 435 -14.62 6.42 28.74
N ARG A 436 -14.55 7.39 27.84
CA ARG A 436 -15.62 8.35 27.55
C ARG A 436 -16.43 7.89 26.35
N LEU A 437 -17.75 8.01 26.40
CA LEU A 437 -18.64 7.74 25.27
C LEU A 437 -18.51 8.86 24.23
N HIS A 438 -18.38 8.47 22.97
CA HIS A 438 -18.36 9.37 21.82
C HIS A 438 -19.40 8.97 20.78
N GLN A 439 -19.81 9.97 20.00
CA GLN A 439 -20.74 9.85 18.88
C GLN A 439 -20.09 10.47 17.65
N LEU A 440 -20.19 9.79 16.51
CA LEU A 440 -19.77 10.38 15.24
C LEU A 440 -20.64 11.61 14.93
N PRO A 441 -20.06 12.78 14.67
CA PRO A 441 -20.82 13.96 14.29
C PRO A 441 -21.60 13.74 12.98
N GLU A 442 -22.88 14.08 12.96
CA GLU A 442 -23.65 14.18 11.69
C GLU A 442 -23.41 15.52 11.01
N VAL A 443 -23.20 16.57 11.81
CA VAL A 443 -22.75 17.86 11.30
C VAL A 443 -21.37 17.68 10.67
N SER A 444 -21.11 18.45 9.63
CA SER A 444 -19.81 18.46 8.96
C SER A 444 -19.29 19.88 8.81
N GLY A 445 -18.04 20.01 8.42
CA GLY A 445 -17.38 21.29 8.25
C GLY A 445 -16.16 21.18 7.35
N GLY A 446 -15.57 22.33 7.04
CA GLY A 446 -14.30 22.43 6.35
C GLY A 446 -13.50 23.57 6.95
N LEU A 447 -12.17 23.46 6.89
CA LEU A 447 -11.24 24.46 7.39
C LEU A 447 -10.11 24.63 6.38
N VAL A 448 -9.82 25.88 6.04
CA VAL A 448 -8.65 26.28 5.24
C VAL A 448 -7.87 27.32 6.02
N ALA A 449 -6.56 27.12 6.16
CA ALA A 449 -5.63 28.12 6.67
C ALA A 449 -4.72 28.57 5.53
N MET A 450 -4.64 29.88 5.29
CA MET A 450 -3.85 30.45 4.19
C MET A 450 -2.93 31.56 4.69
N ASP A 451 -1.78 31.69 4.05
CA ASP A 451 -0.95 32.89 4.15
C ASP A 451 -1.61 34.02 3.33
N PRO A 452 -2.02 35.15 3.95
CA PRO A 452 -2.71 36.23 3.27
C PRO A 452 -1.82 37.01 2.30
N GLN A 453 -0.49 36.97 2.44
CA GLN A 453 0.42 37.68 1.54
C GLN A 453 0.73 36.88 0.27
N THR A 454 0.81 35.56 0.40
CA THR A 454 1.24 34.68 -0.70
C THR A 454 0.11 33.84 -1.29
N GLY A 455 -1.04 33.76 -0.61
CA GLY A 455 -2.15 32.87 -0.97
C GLY A 455 -1.84 31.39 -0.75
N ARG A 456 -0.71 31.03 -0.14
CA ARG A 456 -0.33 29.63 0.11
C ARG A 456 -1.28 28.99 1.10
N VAL A 457 -1.80 27.81 0.75
CA VAL A 457 -2.63 27.00 1.67
C VAL A 457 -1.70 26.22 2.62
N LEU A 458 -1.75 26.55 3.90
CA LEU A 458 -0.88 25.97 4.93
C LEU A 458 -1.51 24.76 5.63
N ALA A 459 -2.83 24.75 5.73
CA ALA A 459 -3.60 23.61 6.25
C ALA A 459 -4.97 23.51 5.57
N LEU A 460 -5.46 22.30 5.39
CA LEU A 460 -6.72 22.01 4.72
C LEU A 460 -7.39 20.77 5.32
N VAL A 461 -8.63 20.93 5.79
CA VAL A 461 -9.43 19.83 6.35
C VAL A 461 -10.82 19.88 5.73
N GLY A 462 -11.24 18.77 5.10
CA GLY A 462 -12.49 18.70 4.33
C GLY A 462 -13.69 18.08 5.06
N GLY A 463 -13.51 17.62 6.28
CA GLY A 463 -14.53 16.94 7.08
C GLY A 463 -13.95 16.27 8.33
N PHE A 464 -14.82 15.63 9.11
CA PHE A 464 -14.48 14.94 10.36
C PHE A 464 -13.62 13.68 10.17
N SER A 465 -13.89 12.91 9.10
CA SER A 465 -13.15 11.70 8.75
C SER A 465 -13.10 11.54 7.24
N TYR A 466 -11.90 11.39 6.70
CA TYR A 466 -11.65 11.07 5.29
C TYR A 466 -12.05 9.63 4.96
N ASP A 467 -11.86 8.69 5.90
CA ASP A 467 -12.30 7.29 5.76
C ASP A 467 -13.84 7.21 5.64
N GLN A 468 -14.55 8.07 6.37
CA GLN A 468 -16.00 8.21 6.24
C GLN A 468 -16.41 8.86 4.92
N SER A 469 -15.76 9.96 4.52
CA SER A 469 -16.11 10.71 3.31
C SER A 469 -14.89 11.42 2.73
N GLN A 470 -14.52 11.06 1.51
CA GLN A 470 -13.43 11.72 0.77
C GLN A 470 -13.86 13.06 0.12
N PHE A 471 -15.11 13.50 0.33
CA PHE A 471 -15.61 14.76 -0.20
C PHE A 471 -15.06 15.93 0.60
N ASN A 472 -14.25 16.77 -0.05
CA ASN A 472 -13.56 17.88 0.60
C ASN A 472 -14.45 19.12 0.65
N ARG A 473 -15.03 19.40 1.81
CA ARG A 473 -15.92 20.56 1.98
C ARG A 473 -15.20 21.89 1.92
N ALA A 474 -13.89 21.91 2.10
CA ALA A 474 -13.09 23.12 2.05
C ALA A 474 -12.95 23.67 0.61
N THR A 475 -13.02 22.79 -0.38
CA THR A 475 -12.80 23.11 -1.81
C THR A 475 -14.04 22.84 -2.68
N GLN A 476 -14.86 21.85 -2.32
CA GLN A 476 -15.94 21.35 -3.18
C GLN A 476 -17.35 21.75 -2.72
N ALA A 477 -17.54 22.13 -1.45
CA ALA A 477 -18.87 22.44 -0.92
C ALA A 477 -19.25 23.91 -1.15
N LEU A 478 -19.97 24.18 -2.24
CA LEU A 478 -20.55 25.50 -2.48
C LEU A 478 -21.68 25.79 -1.48
N ARG A 479 -21.52 26.88 -0.71
CA ARG A 479 -22.49 27.33 0.32
C ARG A 479 -22.66 28.83 0.27
N GLN A 480 -23.84 29.30 0.66
CA GLN A 480 -24.08 30.74 0.82
C GLN A 480 -23.23 31.26 2.00
N PRO A 481 -22.45 32.34 1.81
CA PRO A 481 -21.60 32.90 2.87
C PRO A 481 -22.41 33.58 3.98
N GLY A 482 -23.64 34.05 3.67
CA GLY A 482 -24.46 34.80 4.60
C GLY A 482 -23.73 36.07 5.07
N SER A 483 -23.82 36.38 6.37
CA SER A 483 -23.23 37.61 6.92
C SER A 483 -21.70 37.71 6.78
N SER A 484 -20.98 36.61 6.50
CA SER A 484 -19.53 36.66 6.27
C SER A 484 -19.15 37.38 4.97
N PHE A 485 -20.10 37.63 4.06
CA PHE A 485 -19.88 38.41 2.85
C PHE A 485 -19.92 39.93 3.08
N LYS A 486 -20.52 40.38 4.19
CA LYS A 486 -20.70 41.81 4.50
C LYS A 486 -19.39 42.63 4.47
N PRO A 487 -18.23 42.14 4.95
CA PRO A 487 -16.98 42.88 4.86
C PRO A 487 -16.59 43.31 3.43
N PHE A 488 -16.92 42.52 2.39
CA PHE A 488 -16.66 42.91 0.99
C PHE A 488 -17.53 44.09 0.55
N VAL A 489 -18.79 44.12 1.00
CA VAL A 489 -19.71 45.24 0.74
C VAL A 489 -19.22 46.51 1.47
N TYR A 490 -18.79 46.38 2.72
CA TYR A 490 -18.23 47.51 3.47
C TYR A 490 -16.88 47.99 2.92
N ALA A 491 -16.03 47.08 2.43
CA ALA A 491 -14.79 47.46 1.74
C ALA A 491 -15.09 48.29 0.49
N ALA A 492 -16.04 47.87 -0.33
CA ALA A 492 -16.48 48.66 -1.49
C ALA A 492 -17.04 50.03 -1.08
N ALA A 493 -17.78 50.13 0.03
CA ALA A 493 -18.24 51.43 0.52
C ALA A 493 -17.07 52.35 0.92
N ILE A 494 -16.06 51.81 1.63
CA ILE A 494 -14.87 52.56 2.05
C ILE A 494 -14.04 53.02 0.84
N ASP A 495 -13.86 52.14 -0.16
CA ASP A 495 -13.20 52.49 -1.43
C ASP A 495 -13.94 53.61 -2.18
N ASN A 496 -15.24 53.81 -1.90
CA ASN A 496 -16.08 54.87 -2.45
C ASN A 496 -16.29 56.05 -1.48
N GLY A 497 -15.36 56.26 -0.54
CA GLY A 497 -15.31 57.47 0.29
C GLY A 497 -16.05 57.38 1.63
N TYR A 498 -16.64 56.23 1.98
CA TYR A 498 -17.13 56.01 3.34
C TYR A 498 -15.93 55.84 4.30
N THR A 499 -16.15 56.19 5.55
CA THR A 499 -15.19 55.99 6.64
C THR A 499 -15.79 55.06 7.69
N PRO A 500 -14.98 54.48 8.61
CA PRO A 500 -15.52 53.73 9.74
C PRO A 500 -16.48 54.53 10.64
N SER A 501 -16.48 55.86 10.56
CA SER A 501 -17.39 56.75 11.28
C SER A 501 -18.57 57.26 10.46
N SER A 502 -18.70 56.84 9.19
CA SER A 502 -19.86 57.20 8.37
C SER A 502 -21.14 56.64 9.01
N ILE A 503 -22.14 57.49 9.19
CA ILE A 503 -23.44 57.09 9.73
C ILE A 503 -24.21 56.33 8.63
N VAL A 504 -24.66 55.12 8.95
CA VAL A 504 -25.47 54.27 8.08
C VAL A 504 -26.84 54.09 8.71
N MET A 505 -27.90 54.17 7.91
CA MET A 505 -29.26 53.98 8.37
C MET A 505 -29.58 52.49 8.53
N ASP A 506 -29.88 52.06 9.75
CA ASP A 506 -30.41 50.72 10.06
C ASP A 506 -31.91 50.84 10.34
N ALA A 507 -32.69 51.00 9.26
CA ALA A 507 -34.14 51.13 9.31
C ALA A 507 -34.79 50.12 8.35
N PRO A 508 -36.08 49.78 8.55
CA PRO A 508 -36.81 48.93 7.61
C PRO A 508 -36.68 49.44 6.17
N VAL A 509 -36.37 48.53 5.24
CA VAL A 509 -36.22 48.83 3.81
C VAL A 509 -37.09 47.89 2.99
N GLU A 510 -37.71 48.44 1.94
CA GLU A 510 -38.46 47.69 0.94
C GLU A 510 -37.83 48.01 -0.43
N ILE A 511 -37.50 46.97 -1.19
CA ILE A 511 -36.89 47.08 -2.52
C ILE A 511 -37.82 46.38 -3.50
N ASP A 512 -38.42 47.13 -4.42
CA ASP A 512 -39.22 46.59 -5.50
C ASP A 512 -38.35 45.72 -6.42
N GLN A 513 -38.72 44.45 -6.58
CA GLN A 513 -38.01 43.49 -7.43
C GLN A 513 -38.47 43.58 -8.90
N GLY A 514 -39.52 44.35 -9.20
CA GLY A 514 -40.13 44.51 -10.51
C GLY A 514 -41.34 43.61 -10.76
N PRO A 515 -42.09 43.83 -11.86
CA PRO A 515 -43.34 43.13 -12.11
C PRO A 515 -43.15 41.62 -12.32
N GLY A 516 -43.87 40.80 -11.56
CA GLY A 516 -43.95 39.34 -11.75
C GLY A 516 -42.87 38.52 -11.05
N LEU A 517 -42.03 39.14 -10.22
CA LEU A 517 -41.14 38.44 -9.28
C LEU A 517 -41.74 38.51 -7.86
N PRO A 518 -41.66 37.41 -7.08
CA PRO A 518 -42.27 37.32 -5.74
C PRO A 518 -41.61 38.23 -4.70
#